data_AF-A0A528AX27-F1
#
_entry.id   AF-A0A528AX27-F1
#
_cell.length_a   1.000
_cell.length_b   1.000
_cell.length_c   1.000
_cell.angle_alpha   90.00
_cell.angle_beta   90.00
_cell.angle_gamma   90.00
#
_symmetry.space_group_name_H-M   'P 1'
#
loop_
_entity.id
_entity.type
_entity.pdbx_description
1 polymer ?
#
loop_
_entity_poly.entity_id
_entity_poly.type
_entity_poly.pdbx_seq_one_letter_code
_entity_poly.pdbx_strand_id
1 'polypeptide(L)' 'MSNPVLVNQTIPDSDVVPLTGRVGAEIIGVRLGRDLSDATIAAINQLLLK' A
#
# COMPACT_ATOMS: atom_id res chain seq x y z
N MET A 1 -11.04 10.17 -16.14
CA MET A 1 -11.63 9.27 -15.11
C MET A 1 -10.57 8.22 -14.79
N SER A 2 -9.80 8.43 -13.72
CA SER A 2 -8.74 7.50 -13.33
C SER A 2 -9.39 6.25 -12.72
N ASN A 3 -9.15 5.09 -13.32
CA ASN A 3 -9.64 3.81 -12.82
C ASN A 3 -9.07 3.60 -11.39
N PRO A 4 -9.86 3.22 -10.37
CA PRO A 4 -9.29 2.85 -9.09
C PRO A 4 -8.36 1.67 -9.31
N VAL A 5 -7.05 1.90 -9.20
CA VAL A 5 -6.05 0.84 -9.24
C VAL A 5 -6.42 -0.10 -8.10
N LEU A 6 -6.71 -1.36 -8.42
CA LEU A 6 -7.05 -2.38 -7.44
C LEU A 6 -5.82 -2.62 -6.56
N VAL A 7 -5.85 -2.07 -5.35
CA VAL A 7 -4.70 -2.01 -4.43
C VAL A 7 -4.18 -3.39 -4.04
N ASN A 8 -5.10 -4.35 -3.86
CA ASN A 8 -4.76 -5.75 -3.58
C ASN A 8 -3.95 -6.43 -4.68
N GLN A 9 -3.86 -5.86 -5.89
CA GLN A 9 -3.03 -6.40 -6.96
C GLN A 9 -1.57 -5.90 -6.89
N THR A 10 -1.31 -4.79 -6.18
CA THR A 10 0.01 -4.15 -6.14
C THR A 10 0.75 -4.40 -4.84
N ILE A 11 0.05 -4.33 -3.70
CA ILE A 11 0.59 -4.71 -2.39
C ILE A 11 -0.35 -5.80 -1.84
N PRO A 12 0.10 -7.06 -1.74
CA PRO A 12 -0.75 -8.13 -1.23
C PRO A 12 -0.99 -7.92 0.28
N ASP A 13 -2.17 -8.32 0.76
CA ASP A 13 -2.53 -8.16 2.17
C ASP A 13 -1.57 -8.91 3.13
N SER A 14 -0.90 -9.97 2.65
CA SER A 14 0.14 -10.69 3.41
C SER A 14 1.35 -9.83 3.76
N ASP A 15 1.61 -8.79 2.97
CA ASP A 15 2.76 -7.91 3.14
C ASP A 15 2.40 -6.67 3.98
N VAL A 16 1.14 -6.56 4.42
CA VAL A 16 0.66 -5.51 5.32
C VAL A 16 0.41 -6.11 6.70
N VAL A 17 1.30 -5.81 7.65
CA VAL A 17 1.24 -6.34 9.01
C VAL A 17 0.75 -5.25 9.97
N PRO A 18 -0.48 -5.35 10.52
CA PRO A 18 -0.96 -4.39 11.51
C PRO A 18 -0.05 -4.36 12.75
N LEU A 19 0.36 -3.17 13.19
CA LEU A 19 1.21 -3.01 14.38
C LEU A 19 0.38 -2.97 15.66
N THR A 20 -0.84 -2.43 15.59
CA THR A 20 -1.79 -2.39 16.70
C THR A 20 -3.21 -2.68 16.20
N GLY A 21 -4.15 -2.89 17.13
CA GLY A 21 -5.54 -3.20 16.76
C GLY A 21 -6.35 -2.06 16.16
N ARG A 22 -5.82 -0.82 16.08
CA ARG A 22 -6.57 0.35 15.58
C ARG A 22 -5.77 1.28 14.67
N VAL A 23 -4.44 1.30 14.77
CA VAL A 23 -3.61 2.22 13.98
C VAL A 23 -2.20 1.65 13.75
N GLY A 24 -1.65 1.94 12.58
CA GLY A 24 -0.31 1.54 12.20
C GLY A 24 -0.25 0.17 11.54
N ALA A 25 0.48 0.09 10.44
CA ALA A 25 0.81 -1.13 9.73
C ALA A 25 2.23 -1.03 9.16
N GLU A 26 2.96 -2.14 9.17
CA GLU A 26 4.21 -2.31 8.43
C GLU A 26 3.87 -2.81 7.02
N ILE A 27 4.53 -2.24 6.00
CA ILE A 27 4.42 -2.69 4.62
C ILE A 27 5.77 -3.28 4.22
N ILE A 28 5.78 -4.57 3.89
CA ILE A 28 6.96 -5.35 3.53
C ILE A 28 7.08 -5.43 2.00
N GLY A 29 8.29 -5.67 1.49
CA GLY A 29 8.51 -5.97 0.06
C GLY A 29 8.52 -4.75 -0.87
N VAL A 30 8.29 -3.54 -0.35
CA VAL A 30 8.35 -2.29 -1.13
C VAL A 30 9.69 -1.60 -0.91
N ARG A 31 10.50 -1.48 -1.97
CA ARG A 31 11.72 -0.66 -1.94
C ARG A 31 11.36 0.81 -2.19
N LEU A 32 11.50 1.63 -1.16
CA LEU A 32 11.24 3.07 -1.27
C LEU A 32 12.29 3.77 -2.15
N GLY A 33 11.84 4.69 -3.00
CA GLY A 33 12.72 5.44 -3.89
C GLY A 33 11.95 6.29 -4.90
N ARG A 34 12.69 7.01 -5.74
CA ARG A 34 12.10 7.88 -6.79
C ARG A 34 11.34 7.10 -7.87
N ASP A 35 11.72 5.84 -8.10
CA ASP A 35 11.21 5.02 -9.20
C ASP A 35 10.00 4.15 -8.78
N LEU A 36 9.32 4.52 -7.69
CA LEU A 36 8.08 3.87 -7.29
C LEU A 36 7.01 4.09 -8.37
N SER A 37 6.34 3.00 -8.76
CA SER A 37 5.24 3.10 -9.72
C SER A 37 4.05 3.86 -9.11
N ASP A 38 3.30 4.58 -9.95
CA ASP A 38 2.07 5.27 -9.54
C ASP A 38 1.06 4.31 -8.89
N ALA A 39 1.02 3.05 -9.34
CA ALA A 39 0.18 2.01 -8.76
C ALA A 39 0.58 1.71 -7.31
N THR A 40 1.89 1.59 -7.03
CA THR A 40 2.40 1.35 -5.67
C THR A 40 2.14 2.55 -4.77
N ILE A 41 2.31 3.78 -5.28
CA ILE A 41 2.00 5.01 -4.55
C ILE A 41 0.51 5.07 -4.19
N ALA A 42 -0.37 4.79 -5.15
CA ALA A 42 -1.82 4.75 -4.93
C ALA A 42 -2.21 3.69 -3.89
N ALA A 43 -1.58 2.50 -3.93
CA ALA A 43 -1.78 1.44 -2.95
C ALA A 43 -1.42 1.87 -1.52
N ILE A 44 -0.25 2.49 -1.33
CA ILE A 44 0.18 3.01 -0.03
C ILE A 44 -0.79 4.09 0.47
N ASN A 45 -1.22 5.00 -0.41
CA ASN A 45 -2.14 6.08 -0.03
C ASN A 45 -3.51 5.55 0.41
N GLN A 46 -4.02 4.49 -0.22
CA GLN A 46 -5.26 3.86 0.23
C GLN A 46 -5.09 3.16 1.58
N LEU A 47 -3.97 2.47 1.81
CA LEU A 47 -3.67 1.84 3.10
C LEU A 47 -3.54 2.87 4.23
N LEU A 48 -2.99 4.04 3.95
CA LEU A 48 -2.83 5.12 4.93
C LEU A 48 -4.18 5.68 5.44
N LEU A 49 -5.22 5.64 4.60
CA LEU A 49 -6.53 6.22 4.88
C LEU A 49 -7.57 5.17 5.31
N LYS A 50 -7.16 3.91 5.45
CA LYS A 50 -8.03 2.79 5.78
C LYS A 50 -8.42 2.75 7.25
#